data_AF-A0A0H3GZJ4-F1
#
_entry.id   AF-A0A0H3GZJ4-F1
#
_cell.length_a   1.000
_cell.length_b   1.000
_cell.length_c   1.000
_cell.angle_alpha   90.00
_cell.angle_beta   90.00
_cell.angle_gamma   90.00
#
_symmetry.space_group_name_H-M   'P 1'
#
loop_
_entity.id
_entity.type
_entity.pdbx_description
1 polymer ?
#
loop_
_entity_poly.entity_id
_entity_poly.type
_entity_poly.pdbx_seq_one_letter_code
_entity_poly.pdbx_strand_id
1 'polypeptide(L)'
;MSAIKSCTRAATGCGGCSALVKQVMEYQLAEQGVEVKKDVCEHFPWSRQEIYHLVRVNHIHTFEQLISRYGQGHGCDVCKPLVASVLASCWNEYLLKPAHLPLQDTNDRYFANIQKDGSYSVVPRMAAGEVTPDGLIAIGQIAKRYQLYSKVTGGQRIDLFGARLEQLPAIWRELADAGFETGHAYGKSLRTVKSCVGSTWCRYGVQDSTGLAVRLEHRYKGLRAPHKIKMAVSGCTRECAEAQGKDIGVIATDKGWNLYVCGNGGMKPRHADLFASDLDEATLIRSIDRLLMFYIRTADRLQRTSTWMDNLEGGVAYLRQVVLEDSLGIGEELEQEMARIVDSYQCEWQTTLNDPQRLALFRSFVNSDQPDEAVQRRDLRGQPQPLLTETLPEGELPSRPWQAVCDLDAIPAQAGIGARLGERQIALFRFGERVYALDNREPGSAANVLSRGLLGDVGGEPVVISPLYKQRIRLRDGWPCDGDEQAVRAWPVKVENGKVWVGNQQLLARAEAS
;
A
#
# COMPACT_ATOMS: atom_id res chain seq x y z
N MET A 1 -19.70 13.04 7.01
CA MET A 1 -19.55 12.38 5.68
C MET A 1 -20.66 11.40 5.34
N SER A 2 -20.93 10.34 6.14
CA SER A 2 -21.98 9.35 5.79
C SER A 2 -23.34 9.99 5.51
N ALA A 3 -23.79 10.89 6.40
CA ALA A 3 -25.02 11.66 6.22
C ALA A 3 -25.05 12.53 4.94
N ILE A 4 -23.91 13.10 4.53
CA ILE A 4 -23.83 13.87 3.27
C ILE A 4 -23.98 12.96 2.07
N LYS A 5 -23.32 11.80 2.10
CA LYS A 5 -23.43 10.82 1.00
C LYS A 5 -24.87 10.33 0.85
N SER A 6 -25.57 10.07 1.95
CA SER A 6 -26.96 9.61 1.91
C SER A 6 -27.92 10.67 1.37
N CYS A 7 -27.78 11.94 1.77
CA CYS A 7 -28.72 12.99 1.33
C CYS A 7 -28.39 13.62 -0.04
N THR A 8 -27.12 13.65 -0.45
CA THR A 8 -26.71 14.32 -1.71
C THR A 8 -26.32 13.37 -2.84
N ARG A 9 -26.02 12.10 -2.52
CA ARG A 9 -25.31 11.16 -3.41
C ARG A 9 -23.94 11.67 -3.89
N ALA A 10 -23.38 12.73 -3.30
CA ALA A 10 -22.01 13.11 -3.56
C ALA A 10 -21.06 12.01 -3.09
N ALA A 11 -19.97 11.78 -3.82
CA ALA A 11 -18.98 10.76 -3.51
C ALA A 11 -19.47 9.29 -3.49
N THR A 12 -20.61 8.97 -4.13
CA THR A 12 -21.15 7.60 -4.24
C THR A 12 -20.93 6.92 -5.60
N GLY A 13 -20.60 7.69 -6.65
CA GLY A 13 -20.27 7.17 -7.98
C GLY A 13 -18.80 6.75 -8.09
N CYS A 14 -18.00 7.54 -8.83
CA CYS A 14 -16.56 7.27 -8.97
C CYS A 14 -15.70 7.62 -7.73
N GLY A 15 -16.29 8.28 -6.72
CA GLY A 15 -15.60 8.74 -5.51
C GLY A 15 -14.64 9.92 -5.71
N GLY A 16 -14.49 10.44 -6.93
CA GLY A 16 -13.48 11.46 -7.23
C GLY A 16 -13.65 12.79 -6.51
N CYS A 17 -14.89 13.17 -6.19
CA CYS A 17 -15.19 14.38 -5.42
C CYS A 17 -15.08 14.20 -3.89
N SER A 18 -14.79 13.00 -3.37
CA SER A 18 -14.86 12.72 -1.91
C SER A 18 -14.04 13.68 -1.06
N ALA A 19 -12.82 14.01 -1.51
CA ALA A 19 -11.93 14.93 -0.80
C ALA A 19 -12.47 16.37 -0.80
N LEU A 20 -12.99 16.84 -1.95
CA LEU A 20 -13.57 18.17 -2.07
C LEU A 20 -14.84 18.31 -1.23
N VAL A 21 -15.72 17.29 -1.26
CA VAL A 21 -16.95 17.26 -0.44
C VAL A 21 -16.59 17.33 1.04
N LYS A 22 -15.53 16.61 1.47
CA LYS A 22 -15.03 16.68 2.84
C LYS A 22 -14.55 18.11 3.19
N GLN A 23 -13.74 18.73 2.32
CA GLN A 23 -13.22 20.09 2.54
C GLN A 23 -14.35 21.14 2.65
N VAL A 24 -15.34 21.09 1.76
CA VAL A 24 -16.50 22.03 1.80
C VAL A 24 -17.31 21.83 3.09
N MET A 25 -17.54 20.57 3.48
CA MET A 25 -18.22 20.26 4.75
C MET A 25 -17.44 20.82 5.95
N GLU A 26 -16.13 20.58 6.02
CA GLU A 26 -15.28 21.04 7.13
C GLU A 26 -15.20 22.56 7.20
N TYR A 27 -15.08 23.24 6.05
CA TYR A 27 -15.13 24.70 5.97
C TYR A 27 -16.45 25.24 6.54
N GLN A 28 -17.59 24.68 6.12
CA GLN A 28 -18.90 25.15 6.57
C GLN A 28 -19.12 24.88 8.07
N LEU A 29 -18.65 23.73 8.57
CA LEU A 29 -18.69 23.42 10.00
C LEU A 29 -17.86 24.42 10.81
N ALA A 30 -16.66 24.75 10.34
CA ALA A 30 -15.80 25.75 10.98
C ALA A 30 -16.45 27.14 11.01
N GLU A 31 -17.07 27.59 9.91
CA GLU A 31 -17.84 28.85 9.88
C GLU A 31 -19.02 28.87 10.86
N GLN A 32 -19.60 27.70 11.15
CA GLN A 32 -20.66 27.55 12.14
C GLN A 32 -20.14 27.43 13.58
N GLY A 33 -18.84 27.59 13.80
CA GLY A 33 -18.20 27.46 15.12
C GLY A 33 -18.06 26.01 15.60
N VAL A 34 -18.28 25.02 14.72
CA VAL A 34 -18.01 23.62 15.05
C VAL A 34 -16.51 23.38 14.88
N GLU A 35 -15.86 23.03 15.99
CA GLU A 35 -14.44 22.66 15.99
C GLU A 35 -14.23 21.40 15.13
N VAL A 36 -13.43 21.55 14.06
CA VAL A 36 -13.02 20.43 13.22
C VAL A 36 -11.88 19.70 13.92
N LYS A 37 -12.21 18.56 14.55
CA LYS A 37 -11.21 17.69 15.17
C LYS A 37 -10.16 17.24 14.15
N LYS A 38 -8.89 17.32 14.54
CA LYS A 38 -7.75 16.85 13.72
C LYS A 38 -7.46 15.36 13.93
N ASP A 39 -8.27 14.68 14.72
CA ASP A 39 -8.19 13.26 15.03
C ASP A 39 -8.07 12.42 13.75
N VAL A 40 -7.09 11.53 13.72
CA VAL A 40 -6.93 10.56 12.63
C VAL A 40 -8.12 9.61 12.58
N CYS A 41 -8.56 9.12 13.74
CA CYS A 41 -9.76 8.30 13.94
C CYS A 41 -10.07 8.20 15.44
N GLU A 42 -11.10 7.42 15.82
CA GLU A 42 -11.47 7.19 17.23
C GLU A 42 -10.35 6.62 18.12
N HIS A 43 -9.34 5.99 17.51
CA HIS A 43 -8.20 5.39 18.21
C HIS A 43 -7.11 6.41 18.55
N PHE A 44 -7.02 7.54 17.83
CA PHE A 44 -5.98 8.55 18.01
C PHE A 44 -6.54 9.97 17.87
N PRO A 45 -6.64 10.73 18.98
CA PRO A 45 -7.06 12.13 18.99
C PRO A 45 -5.92 13.07 18.56
N TRP A 46 -5.22 12.70 17.48
CA TRP A 46 -4.03 13.37 16.97
C TRP A 46 -4.09 13.41 15.45
N SER A 47 -3.53 14.45 14.86
CA SER A 47 -3.23 14.51 13.43
C SER A 47 -2.09 13.58 13.04
N ARG A 48 -1.93 13.31 11.74
CA ARG A 48 -0.77 12.56 11.23
C ARG A 48 0.56 13.21 11.64
N GLN A 49 0.64 14.54 11.57
CA GLN A 49 1.86 15.27 11.90
C GLN A 49 2.22 15.14 13.38
N GLU A 50 1.23 15.24 14.27
CA GLU A 50 1.43 15.01 15.70
C GLU A 50 1.85 13.56 15.98
N ILE A 51 1.23 12.57 15.32
CA ILE A 51 1.68 11.17 15.41
C ILE A 51 3.15 11.03 14.96
N TYR A 52 3.54 11.67 13.86
CA TYR A 52 4.93 11.66 13.42
C TYR A 52 5.87 12.23 14.49
N HIS A 53 5.53 13.38 15.08
CA HIS A 53 6.31 13.99 16.16
C HIS A 53 6.39 13.08 17.38
N LEU A 54 5.27 12.50 17.83
CA LEU A 54 5.23 11.58 18.96
C LEU A 54 6.14 10.36 18.72
N VAL A 55 6.10 9.78 17.52
CA VAL A 55 6.95 8.65 17.16
C VAL A 55 8.43 9.00 17.22
N ARG A 56 8.81 10.16 16.69
CA ARG A 56 10.21 10.57 16.63
C ARG A 56 10.76 11.03 17.97
N VAL A 57 10.06 11.93 18.66
CA VAL A 57 10.51 12.51 19.93
C VAL A 57 10.61 11.44 21.01
N ASN A 58 9.69 10.47 21.04
CA ASN A 58 9.67 9.42 22.06
C ASN A 58 10.32 8.10 21.61
N HIS A 59 11.00 8.09 20.45
CA HIS A 59 11.66 6.90 19.90
C HIS A 59 10.74 5.66 19.87
N ILE A 60 9.53 5.82 19.34
CA ILE A 60 8.53 4.75 19.29
C ILE A 60 8.78 3.87 18.07
N HIS A 61 8.96 2.56 18.28
CA HIS A 61 9.28 1.60 17.23
C HIS A 61 8.13 0.64 16.89
N THR A 62 7.04 0.64 17.66
CA THR A 62 5.89 -0.26 17.41
C THR A 62 4.56 0.45 17.56
N PHE A 63 3.53 -0.08 16.89
CA PHE A 63 2.16 0.41 17.06
C PHE A 63 1.64 0.21 18.48
N GLU A 64 2.01 -0.90 19.13
CA GLU A 64 1.63 -1.18 20.52
C GLU A 64 2.16 -0.11 21.48
N GLN A 65 3.41 0.31 21.33
CA GLN A 65 3.99 1.41 22.10
C GLN A 65 3.26 2.74 21.84
N LEU A 66 2.87 3.01 20.60
CA LEU A 66 2.16 4.25 20.24
C LEU A 66 0.73 4.26 20.81
N ILE A 67 -0.04 3.22 20.54
CA ILE A 67 -1.46 3.16 20.91
C ILE A 67 -1.65 3.05 22.42
N SER A 68 -0.78 2.33 23.14
CA SER A 68 -0.86 2.23 24.60
C SER A 68 -0.58 3.54 25.33
N ARG A 69 0.25 4.43 24.74
CA ARG A 69 0.63 5.70 25.35
C ARG A 69 -0.24 6.88 24.91
N TYR A 70 -0.69 6.88 23.66
CA TYR A 70 -1.29 8.07 23.02
C TYR A 70 -2.62 7.78 22.33
N GLY A 71 -3.17 6.58 22.46
CA GLY A 71 -4.40 6.17 21.81
C GLY A 71 -5.21 5.18 22.64
N GLN A 72 -6.12 4.49 21.98
CA GLN A 72 -6.99 3.49 22.59
C GLN A 72 -7.44 2.44 21.56
N GLY A 73 -7.85 1.27 22.05
CA GLY A 73 -8.31 0.16 21.22
C GLY A 73 -7.17 -0.58 20.49
N HIS A 74 -7.51 -1.14 19.35
CA HIS A 74 -6.68 -2.01 18.51
C HIS A 74 -6.45 -1.43 17.11
N GLY A 75 -6.98 -0.24 16.81
CA GLY A 75 -6.80 0.47 15.54
C GLY A 75 -7.75 0.03 14.43
N CYS A 76 -7.74 0.77 13.32
CA CYS A 76 -8.59 0.53 12.16
C CYS A 76 -7.84 0.73 10.82
N ASP A 77 -8.60 0.70 9.72
CA ASP A 77 -8.13 0.93 8.34
C ASP A 77 -7.55 2.31 8.07
N VAL A 78 -7.72 3.25 9.00
CA VAL A 78 -7.16 4.60 8.89
C VAL A 78 -5.82 4.70 9.64
N CYS A 79 -5.81 4.42 10.94
CA CYS A 79 -4.61 4.64 11.75
C CYS A 79 -3.53 3.58 11.54
N LYS A 80 -3.88 2.32 11.26
CA LYS A 80 -2.87 1.26 11.10
C LYS A 80 -1.96 1.50 9.90
N PRO A 81 -2.47 1.70 8.67
CA PRO A 81 -1.59 2.00 7.53
C PRO A 81 -0.86 3.34 7.67
N LEU A 82 -1.47 4.31 8.35
CA LEU A 82 -0.83 5.60 8.66
C LEU A 82 0.39 5.40 9.56
N VAL A 83 0.22 4.72 10.69
CA VAL A 83 1.32 4.46 11.64
C VAL A 83 2.37 3.55 11.01
N ALA A 84 1.97 2.55 10.21
CA ALA A 84 2.91 1.75 9.42
C ALA A 84 3.78 2.63 8.51
N SER A 85 3.17 3.59 7.80
CA SER A 85 3.91 4.54 6.96
C SER A 85 4.84 5.41 7.80
N VAL A 86 4.40 5.93 8.95
CA VAL A 86 5.23 6.78 9.82
C VAL A 86 6.43 5.99 10.34
N LEU A 87 6.21 4.79 10.90
CA LEU A 87 7.28 3.92 11.41
C LEU A 87 8.29 3.58 10.31
N ALA A 88 7.82 3.24 9.10
CA ALA A 88 8.68 2.96 7.97
C ALA A 88 9.49 4.19 7.53
N SER A 89 8.89 5.38 7.51
CA SER A 89 9.59 6.63 7.20
C SER A 89 10.56 7.09 8.29
N CYS A 90 10.40 6.63 9.54
CA CYS A 90 11.28 7.01 10.65
C CYS A 90 12.44 6.03 10.83
N TRP A 91 12.17 4.72 10.69
CA TRP A 91 13.07 3.65 11.12
C TRP A 91 13.40 2.63 10.03
N ASN A 92 12.65 2.59 8.93
CA ASN A 92 12.87 1.73 7.76
C ASN A 92 13.09 0.23 8.04
N GLU A 93 12.43 -0.30 9.07
CA GLU A 93 12.52 -1.72 9.37
C GLU A 93 11.65 -2.54 8.42
N TYR A 94 11.97 -3.83 8.28
CA TYR A 94 11.22 -4.76 7.45
C TYR A 94 9.73 -4.83 7.84
N LEU A 95 8.86 -4.61 6.86
CA LEU A 95 7.41 -4.41 7.06
C LEU A 95 6.67 -5.65 7.58
N LEU A 96 7.17 -6.87 7.34
CA LEU A 96 6.53 -8.10 7.83
C LEU A 96 7.18 -8.65 9.11
N LYS A 97 8.00 -7.86 9.81
CA LYS A 97 8.37 -8.23 11.18
C LYS A 97 7.10 -8.37 12.03
N PRO A 98 7.06 -9.24 13.06
CA PRO A 98 5.84 -9.49 13.83
C PRO A 98 5.14 -8.24 14.37
N ALA A 99 5.89 -7.22 14.81
CA ALA A 99 5.33 -5.98 15.34
C ALA A 99 4.75 -5.02 14.27
N HIS A 100 5.11 -5.19 12.99
CA HIS A 100 4.69 -4.32 11.88
C HIS A 100 3.65 -4.98 10.98
N LEU A 101 3.67 -6.31 10.86
CA LEU A 101 2.77 -7.10 10.02
C LEU A 101 1.27 -6.75 10.23
N PRO A 102 0.76 -6.63 11.48
CA PRO A 102 -0.66 -6.33 11.72
C PRO A 102 -1.11 -4.94 11.25
N LEU A 103 -0.18 -4.07 10.86
CA LEU A 103 -0.45 -2.70 10.42
C LEU A 103 -0.56 -2.58 8.91
N GLN A 104 -0.02 -3.56 8.19
CA GLN A 104 0.09 -3.51 6.74
C GLN A 104 -1.28 -3.75 6.12
N ASP A 105 -1.70 -2.82 5.26
CA ASP A 105 -2.80 -3.05 4.33
C ASP A 105 -2.44 -4.21 3.39
N THR A 106 -3.44 -4.83 2.76
CA THR A 106 -3.26 -6.04 1.93
C THR A 106 -2.12 -5.89 0.93
N ASN A 107 -1.99 -4.76 0.24
CA ASN A 107 -0.94 -4.58 -0.76
C ASN A 107 0.49 -4.61 -0.17
N ASP A 108 0.67 -3.95 0.98
CA ASP A 108 1.96 -3.92 1.68
C ASP A 108 2.25 -5.23 2.40
N ARG A 109 1.22 -5.93 2.88
CA ARG A 109 1.34 -7.25 3.53
C ARG A 109 1.90 -8.32 2.58
N TYR A 110 1.50 -8.29 1.32
CA TYR A 110 1.90 -9.28 0.32
C TYR A 110 2.92 -8.75 -0.68
N PHE A 111 3.43 -7.53 -0.48
CA PHE A 111 4.36 -6.87 -1.39
C PHE A 111 3.96 -6.97 -2.87
N ALA A 112 2.66 -6.82 -3.13
CA ALA A 112 2.04 -6.97 -4.44
C ALA A 112 0.68 -6.27 -4.47
N ASN A 113 0.22 -5.82 -5.65
CA ASN A 113 -1.10 -5.19 -5.75
C ASN A 113 -2.19 -6.26 -5.89
N ILE A 114 -3.15 -6.31 -4.97
CA ILE A 114 -4.33 -7.16 -5.13
C ILE A 114 -5.19 -6.70 -6.32
N GLN A 115 -5.72 -7.67 -7.07
CA GLN A 115 -6.61 -7.50 -8.21
C GLN A 115 -8.04 -7.93 -7.85
N LYS A 116 -9.01 -7.57 -8.69
CA LYS A 116 -10.44 -7.82 -8.42
C LYS A 116 -10.82 -9.29 -8.18
N ASP A 117 -10.10 -10.21 -8.81
CA ASP A 117 -10.28 -11.66 -8.68
C ASP A 117 -9.48 -12.26 -7.50
N GLY A 118 -8.82 -11.44 -6.69
CA GLY A 118 -7.96 -11.87 -5.60
C GLY A 118 -6.55 -12.31 -6.01
N SER A 119 -6.21 -12.25 -7.30
CA SER A 119 -4.82 -12.42 -7.75
C SER A 119 -4.00 -11.15 -7.52
N TYR A 120 -2.71 -11.19 -7.87
CA TYR A 120 -1.77 -10.11 -7.63
C TYR A 120 -1.05 -9.65 -8.90
N SER A 121 -0.59 -8.40 -8.88
CA SER A 121 0.37 -7.89 -9.86
C SER A 121 1.79 -7.84 -9.29
N VAL A 122 2.76 -8.19 -10.14
CA VAL A 122 4.19 -8.24 -9.88
C VAL A 122 4.86 -7.23 -10.81
N VAL A 123 5.61 -6.30 -10.22
CA VAL A 123 6.28 -5.22 -10.97
C VAL A 123 7.73 -5.16 -10.52
N PRO A 124 8.67 -5.80 -11.26
CA PRO A 124 10.09 -5.64 -10.99
C PRO A 124 10.54 -4.19 -11.22
N ARG A 125 11.61 -3.80 -10.53
CA ARG A 125 12.26 -2.50 -10.73
C ARG A 125 12.95 -2.48 -12.09
N MET A 126 12.74 -1.42 -12.86
CA MET A 126 13.44 -1.14 -14.11
C MET A 126 13.86 0.32 -14.04
N ALA A 127 15.02 0.57 -13.42
CA ALA A 127 15.47 1.92 -13.11
C ALA A 127 15.61 2.75 -14.39
N ALA A 128 15.05 3.96 -14.39
CA ALA A 128 14.98 4.82 -15.60
C ALA A 128 14.30 4.17 -16.82
N GLY A 129 13.61 3.05 -16.65
CA GLY A 129 13.06 2.25 -17.75
C GLY A 129 14.08 1.39 -18.49
N GLU A 130 15.32 1.27 -17.99
CA GLU A 130 16.33 0.41 -18.59
C GLU A 130 16.10 -1.06 -18.22
N VAL A 131 16.38 -1.93 -19.18
CA VAL A 131 16.32 -3.38 -19.02
C VAL A 131 17.23 -4.03 -20.07
N THR A 132 17.98 -5.04 -19.64
CA THR A 132 18.85 -5.81 -20.54
C THR A 132 18.02 -6.76 -21.42
N PRO A 133 18.54 -7.21 -22.57
CA PRO A 133 17.91 -8.25 -23.37
C PRO A 133 17.62 -9.52 -22.55
N ASP A 134 18.56 -9.96 -21.72
CA ASP A 134 18.37 -11.13 -20.85
C ASP A 134 17.30 -10.88 -19.78
N GLY A 135 17.24 -9.68 -19.21
CA GLY A 135 16.18 -9.29 -18.29
C GLY A 135 14.79 -9.31 -18.95
N LEU A 136 14.69 -8.84 -20.20
CA LEU A 136 13.46 -8.94 -20.99
C LEU A 136 13.05 -10.39 -21.25
N ILE A 137 14.02 -11.25 -21.61
CA ILE A 137 13.79 -12.68 -21.82
C ILE A 137 13.31 -13.34 -20.52
N ALA A 138 13.96 -13.06 -19.39
CA ALA A 138 13.57 -13.60 -18.09
C ALA A 138 12.14 -13.20 -17.71
N ILE A 139 11.78 -11.91 -17.84
CA ILE A 139 10.40 -11.45 -17.61
C ILE A 139 9.41 -12.19 -18.51
N GLY A 140 9.74 -12.34 -19.81
CA GLY A 140 8.87 -13.04 -20.76
C GLY A 140 8.69 -14.52 -20.45
N GLN A 141 9.76 -15.20 -20.03
CA GLN A 141 9.74 -16.61 -19.62
C GLN A 141 8.92 -16.82 -18.34
N ILE A 142 9.11 -15.95 -17.34
CA ILE A 142 8.34 -15.96 -16.09
C ILE A 142 6.85 -15.71 -16.40
N ALA A 143 6.55 -14.67 -17.18
CA ALA A 143 5.18 -14.36 -17.57
C ALA A 143 4.50 -15.54 -18.29
N LYS A 144 5.20 -16.20 -19.20
CA LYS A 144 4.69 -17.39 -19.91
C LYS A 144 4.47 -18.57 -18.96
N ARG A 145 5.42 -18.86 -18.06
CA ARG A 145 5.36 -19.98 -17.10
C ARG A 145 4.16 -19.87 -16.17
N TYR A 146 3.93 -18.66 -15.63
CA TYR A 146 2.87 -18.41 -14.65
C TYR A 146 1.58 -17.87 -15.28
N GLN A 147 1.50 -17.80 -16.62
CA GLN A 147 0.34 -17.30 -17.37
C GLN A 147 -0.09 -15.88 -16.91
N LEU A 148 0.88 -14.97 -16.87
CA LEU A 148 0.70 -13.60 -16.39
C LEU A 148 0.40 -12.64 -17.55
N TYR A 149 -0.66 -11.85 -17.39
CA TYR A 149 -0.96 -10.75 -18.30
C TYR A 149 0.15 -9.72 -18.22
N SER A 150 0.72 -9.33 -19.36
CA SER A 150 1.90 -8.46 -19.40
C SER A 150 1.55 -7.10 -20.02
N LYS A 151 1.89 -6.01 -19.33
CA LYS A 151 1.62 -4.65 -19.83
C LYS A 151 2.72 -3.66 -19.49
N VAL A 152 3.14 -2.88 -20.49
CA VAL A 152 4.04 -1.75 -20.30
C VAL A 152 3.27 -0.58 -19.64
N THR A 153 3.85 -0.03 -18.58
CA THR A 153 3.25 1.05 -17.78
C THR A 153 3.77 2.41 -18.23
N GLY A 154 3.01 3.48 -17.94
CA GLY A 154 3.44 4.86 -18.22
C GLY A 154 4.67 5.33 -17.42
N GLY A 155 5.14 4.53 -16.46
CA GLY A 155 6.39 4.75 -15.73
C GLY A 155 7.56 3.90 -16.23
N GLN A 156 7.50 3.40 -17.47
CA GLN A 156 8.55 2.62 -18.12
C GLN A 156 8.90 1.30 -17.42
N ARG A 157 7.88 0.60 -16.91
CA ARG A 157 8.02 -0.73 -16.32
C ARG A 157 7.11 -1.74 -16.98
N ILE A 158 7.42 -3.02 -16.84
CA ILE A 158 6.54 -4.12 -17.21
C ILE A 158 5.78 -4.58 -15.96
N ASP A 159 4.46 -4.59 -16.04
CA ASP A 159 3.56 -5.06 -14.98
C ASP A 159 2.98 -6.42 -15.39
N LEU A 160 3.14 -7.40 -14.50
CA LEU A 160 2.72 -8.79 -14.69
C LEU A 160 1.54 -9.06 -13.77
N PHE A 161 0.36 -9.30 -14.35
CA PHE A 161 -0.86 -9.48 -13.58
C PHE A 161 -1.31 -10.93 -13.59
N GLY A 162 -1.85 -11.33 -12.45
CA GLY A 162 -2.60 -12.57 -12.33
C GLY A 162 -1.90 -13.66 -11.52
N ALA A 163 -0.81 -13.31 -10.83
CA ALA A 163 -0.11 -14.22 -9.94
C ALA A 163 -1.01 -14.59 -8.76
N ARG A 164 -1.12 -15.88 -8.44
CA ARG A 164 -1.76 -16.33 -7.20
C ARG A 164 -0.86 -16.05 -6.01
N LEU A 165 -1.45 -16.02 -4.81
CA LEU A 165 -0.73 -15.68 -3.58
C LEU A 165 0.51 -16.58 -3.38
N GLU A 166 0.34 -17.89 -3.54
CA GLU A 166 1.40 -18.89 -3.34
C GLU A 166 2.46 -18.91 -4.45
N GLN A 167 2.18 -18.29 -5.58
CA GLN A 167 3.14 -18.16 -6.68
C GLN A 167 4.09 -16.98 -6.46
N LEU A 168 3.72 -15.98 -5.65
CA LEU A 168 4.52 -14.76 -5.49
C LEU A 168 5.98 -15.05 -5.08
N PRO A 169 6.27 -15.90 -4.08
CA PRO A 169 7.66 -16.19 -3.72
C PRO A 169 8.47 -16.85 -4.84
N ALA A 170 7.86 -17.77 -5.60
CA ALA A 170 8.54 -18.44 -6.71
C ALA A 170 8.84 -17.46 -7.86
N ILE A 171 7.87 -16.62 -8.22
CA ILE A 171 8.04 -15.56 -9.23
C ILE A 171 9.15 -14.59 -8.82
N TRP A 172 9.14 -14.14 -7.56
CA TRP A 172 10.15 -13.20 -7.07
C TRP A 172 11.54 -13.82 -6.91
N ARG A 173 11.64 -15.13 -6.65
CA ARG A 173 12.92 -15.85 -6.70
C ARG A 173 13.51 -15.77 -8.11
N GLU A 174 12.73 -16.15 -9.13
CA GLU A 174 13.18 -16.10 -10.52
C GLU A 174 13.54 -14.69 -10.98
N LEU A 175 12.76 -13.68 -10.56
CA LEU A 175 13.08 -12.27 -10.83
C LEU A 175 14.39 -11.85 -10.13
N ALA A 176 14.60 -12.23 -8.87
CA ALA A 176 15.81 -11.91 -8.13
C ALA A 176 17.05 -12.59 -8.74
N ASP A 177 16.92 -13.85 -9.17
CA ASP A 177 17.97 -14.59 -9.87
C ASP A 177 18.33 -13.93 -11.22
N ALA A 178 17.35 -13.29 -11.88
CA ALA A 178 17.56 -12.47 -13.07
C ALA A 178 18.04 -11.03 -12.77
N GLY A 179 18.34 -10.69 -11.51
CA GLY A 179 18.90 -9.41 -11.10
C GLY A 179 17.87 -8.30 -10.80
N PHE A 180 16.58 -8.63 -10.73
CA PHE A 180 15.54 -7.63 -10.43
C PHE A 180 15.30 -7.46 -8.92
N GLU A 181 15.13 -6.20 -8.52
CA GLU A 181 14.57 -5.83 -7.22
C GLU A 181 13.06 -5.57 -7.33
N THR A 182 12.39 -5.41 -6.18
CA THR A 182 11.00 -5.00 -6.19
C THR A 182 10.81 -3.56 -6.64
N GLY A 183 9.84 -3.32 -7.54
CA GLY A 183 9.50 -2.00 -8.05
C GLY A 183 8.57 -1.20 -7.12
N HIS A 184 8.22 -1.74 -5.95
CA HIS A 184 7.35 -1.09 -4.94
C HIS A 184 6.02 -0.55 -5.53
N ALA A 185 5.49 -1.22 -6.55
CA ALA A 185 4.23 -0.82 -7.18
C ALA A 185 3.01 -1.01 -6.27
N TYR A 186 3.16 -1.64 -5.11
CA TYR A 186 2.13 -1.84 -4.10
C TYR A 186 2.10 -0.71 -3.06
N GLY A 187 3.28 -0.19 -2.68
CA GLY A 187 3.42 0.76 -1.59
C GLY A 187 2.97 2.19 -1.90
N LYS A 188 2.71 2.95 -0.83
CA LYS A 188 2.76 4.43 -0.85
C LYS A 188 4.22 4.87 -0.72
N SER A 189 4.93 4.73 -1.82
CA SER A 189 6.38 4.93 -1.91
C SER A 189 6.77 5.57 -3.25
N LEU A 190 8.07 5.76 -3.48
CA LEU A 190 8.57 6.03 -4.83
C LEU A 190 8.15 4.89 -5.76
N ARG A 191 7.38 5.24 -6.80
CA ARG A 191 6.92 4.29 -7.82
C ARG A 191 7.90 4.11 -8.96
N THR A 192 8.42 5.21 -9.50
CA THR A 192 9.29 5.22 -10.70
C THR A 192 10.02 6.56 -10.81
N VAL A 193 11.21 6.53 -11.42
CA VAL A 193 11.83 7.71 -12.02
C VAL A 193 11.82 7.52 -13.54
N LYS A 194 10.88 8.17 -14.23
CA LYS A 194 10.78 8.07 -15.70
C LYS A 194 11.91 8.88 -16.35
N SER A 195 12.56 8.36 -17.38
CA SER A 195 13.62 9.07 -18.10
C SER A 195 13.34 9.15 -19.60
N CYS A 196 13.86 10.17 -20.27
CA CYS A 196 14.12 10.08 -21.71
C CYS A 196 15.53 9.51 -21.95
N VAL A 197 15.87 9.20 -23.21
CA VAL A 197 17.15 8.55 -23.54
C VAL A 197 18.39 9.46 -23.38
N GLY A 198 18.20 10.74 -23.02
CA GLY A 198 19.29 11.66 -22.70
C GLY A 198 20.23 12.01 -23.85
N SER A 199 21.35 12.67 -23.54
CA SER A 199 22.42 13.03 -24.49
C SER A 199 23.16 11.81 -25.06
N THR A 200 23.05 10.63 -24.41
CA THR A 200 23.64 9.38 -24.89
C THR A 200 23.10 8.96 -26.26
N TRP A 201 21.81 9.19 -26.52
CA TRP A 201 21.16 8.72 -27.76
C TRP A 201 20.37 9.81 -28.50
N CYS A 202 19.80 10.79 -27.80
CA CYS A 202 18.99 11.82 -28.43
C CYS A 202 19.87 12.97 -28.92
N ARG A 203 19.75 13.33 -30.21
CA ARG A 203 20.42 14.52 -30.78
C ARG A 203 20.10 15.86 -30.11
N TYR A 204 19.02 15.93 -29.32
CA TYR A 204 18.61 17.13 -28.58
C TYR A 204 18.96 17.03 -27.09
N GLY A 205 19.49 15.90 -26.63
CA GLY A 205 19.84 15.69 -25.24
C GLY A 205 21.04 16.58 -24.88
N VAL A 206 20.87 17.39 -23.85
CA VAL A 206 21.89 18.29 -23.31
C VAL A 206 22.72 17.58 -22.25
N GLN A 207 22.08 16.77 -21.41
CA GLN A 207 22.73 16.00 -20.34
C GLN A 207 22.19 14.55 -20.26
N ASP A 208 22.91 13.73 -19.49
CA ASP A 208 22.56 12.33 -19.24
C ASP A 208 21.39 12.21 -18.26
N SER A 209 20.16 12.27 -18.79
CA SER A 209 18.96 12.05 -17.99
C SER A 209 18.81 10.62 -17.48
N THR A 210 19.29 9.63 -18.24
CA THR A 210 19.14 8.23 -17.89
C THR A 210 19.98 7.89 -16.66
N GLY A 211 21.27 8.21 -16.68
CA GLY A 211 22.14 7.97 -15.53
C GLY A 211 21.69 8.70 -14.27
N LEU A 212 21.23 9.95 -14.39
CA LEU A 212 20.65 10.67 -13.26
C LEU A 212 19.35 10.03 -12.75
N ALA A 213 18.45 9.61 -13.65
CA ALA A 213 17.23 8.92 -13.26
C ALA A 213 17.51 7.59 -12.53
N VAL A 214 18.51 6.82 -12.99
CA VAL A 214 18.97 5.60 -12.31
C VAL A 214 19.47 5.93 -10.89
N ARG A 215 20.30 6.97 -10.74
CA ARG A 215 20.81 7.40 -9.42
C ARG A 215 19.69 7.81 -8.47
N LEU A 216 18.75 8.64 -8.93
CA LEU A 216 17.59 9.06 -8.13
C LEU A 216 16.70 7.85 -7.77
N GLU A 217 16.48 6.93 -8.70
CA GLU A 217 15.64 5.76 -8.43
C GLU A 217 16.26 4.82 -7.39
N HIS A 218 17.58 4.58 -7.47
CA HIS A 218 18.30 3.78 -6.48
C HIS A 218 18.50 4.48 -5.14
N ARG A 219 18.52 5.82 -5.11
CA ARG A 219 18.56 6.57 -3.84
C ARG A 219 17.24 6.46 -3.10
N TYR A 220 16.12 6.71 -3.76
CA TYR A 220 14.81 6.82 -3.09
C TYR A 220 13.96 5.53 -3.16
N LYS A 221 14.52 4.41 -3.62
CA LYS A 221 13.82 3.11 -3.53
C LYS A 221 13.51 2.76 -2.08
N GLY A 222 12.38 2.11 -1.83
CA GLY A 222 11.92 1.78 -0.47
C GLY A 222 11.28 2.94 0.29
N LEU A 223 11.55 4.20 -0.07
CA LEU A 223 11.05 5.37 0.66
C LEU A 223 9.52 5.36 0.80
N ARG A 224 9.02 5.14 2.02
CA ARG A 224 7.60 5.23 2.36
C ARG A 224 7.22 6.68 2.64
N ALA A 225 6.03 7.05 2.21
CA ALA A 225 5.55 8.43 2.25
C ALA A 225 4.02 8.48 2.43
N PRO A 226 3.45 9.63 2.87
CA PRO A 226 2.00 9.79 3.06
C PRO A 226 1.17 9.35 1.85
N HIS A 227 1.72 9.48 0.64
CA HIS A 227 1.17 8.92 -0.58
C HIS A 227 2.29 8.53 -1.57
N LYS A 228 1.94 7.79 -2.63
CA LYS A 228 2.86 7.41 -3.72
C LYS A 228 3.50 8.64 -4.39
N ILE A 229 4.79 8.53 -4.68
CA ILE A 229 5.63 9.56 -5.32
C ILE A 229 6.03 9.06 -6.72
N LYS A 230 6.02 9.94 -7.71
CA LYS A 230 6.59 9.70 -9.04
C LYS A 230 7.61 10.78 -9.33
N MET A 231 8.71 10.40 -9.97
CA MET A 231 9.69 11.35 -10.46
C MET A 231 9.92 11.18 -11.96
N ALA A 232 10.55 12.17 -12.58
CA ALA A 232 11.11 12.00 -13.92
C ALA A 232 12.30 12.93 -14.18
N VAL A 233 13.17 12.52 -15.10
CA VAL A 233 14.34 13.27 -15.56
C VAL A 233 14.30 13.38 -17.08
N SER A 234 14.32 14.61 -17.59
CA SER A 234 14.35 14.92 -19.01
C SER A 234 15.70 15.55 -19.36
N GLY A 235 16.38 14.99 -20.37
CA GLY A 235 17.70 15.45 -20.81
C GLY A 235 17.71 16.78 -21.58
N CYS A 236 16.55 17.41 -21.78
CA CYS A 236 16.42 18.76 -22.34
C CYS A 236 15.01 19.31 -22.09
N THR A 237 14.79 20.58 -22.45
CA THR A 237 13.51 21.31 -22.30
C THR A 237 12.35 20.77 -23.13
N ARG A 238 12.58 19.81 -24.05
CA ARG A 238 11.49 19.09 -24.76
C ARG A 238 10.70 18.15 -23.85
N GLU A 239 11.25 17.84 -22.67
CA GLU A 239 10.47 17.27 -21.58
C GLU A 239 9.80 15.91 -21.90
N CYS A 240 10.49 15.04 -22.66
CA CYS A 240 9.93 13.76 -23.08
C CYS A 240 9.62 12.79 -21.92
N ALA A 241 10.17 13.04 -20.72
CA ALA A 241 9.90 12.23 -19.53
C ALA A 241 8.64 12.68 -18.75
N GLU A 242 7.99 13.78 -19.15
CA GLU A 242 6.80 14.36 -18.48
C GLU A 242 7.06 14.77 -17.01
N ALA A 243 8.29 15.18 -16.69
CA ALA A 243 8.79 15.75 -15.44
C ALA A 243 7.90 16.85 -14.87
N GLN A 244 7.35 17.76 -15.67
CA GLN A 244 6.45 18.81 -15.15
C GLN A 244 5.09 18.26 -14.68
N GLY A 245 4.78 16.98 -14.95
CA GLY A 245 3.58 16.30 -14.45
C GLY A 245 3.82 15.35 -13.27
N LYS A 246 5.05 15.29 -12.72
CA LYS A 246 5.43 14.39 -11.62
C LYS A 246 5.57 15.12 -10.29
N ASP A 247 5.61 14.36 -9.20
CA ASP A 247 5.81 14.93 -7.85
C ASP A 247 7.18 15.62 -7.75
N ILE A 248 8.21 15.05 -8.40
CA ILE A 248 9.53 15.65 -8.60
C ILE A 248 9.92 15.52 -10.07
N GLY A 249 10.14 16.64 -10.74
CA GLY A 249 10.60 16.71 -12.12
C GLY A 249 11.99 17.32 -12.21
N VAL A 250 12.85 16.76 -13.05
CA VAL A 250 14.19 17.29 -13.30
C VAL A 250 14.37 17.49 -14.80
N ILE A 251 14.80 18.68 -15.22
CA ILE A 251 14.99 19.03 -16.63
C ILE A 251 16.39 19.59 -16.82
N ALA A 252 17.16 19.02 -17.75
CA ALA A 252 18.50 19.51 -18.05
C ALA A 252 18.47 20.88 -18.72
N THR A 253 19.43 21.71 -18.32
CA THR A 253 19.87 22.93 -19.02
C THR A 253 21.32 22.77 -19.47
N ASP A 254 21.88 23.77 -20.14
CA ASP A 254 23.31 23.83 -20.47
C ASP A 254 24.20 24.12 -19.25
N LYS A 255 23.62 24.58 -18.14
CA LYS A 255 24.32 24.97 -16.91
C LYS A 255 24.15 24.00 -15.74
N GLY A 256 23.15 23.12 -15.79
CA GLY A 256 22.82 22.22 -14.70
C GLY A 256 21.43 21.62 -14.85
N TRP A 257 20.69 21.55 -13.74
CA TRP A 257 19.38 20.94 -13.69
C TRP A 257 18.33 21.88 -13.09
N ASN A 258 17.22 22.05 -13.78
CA ASN A 258 16.03 22.69 -13.25
C ASN A 258 15.21 21.65 -12.47
N LEU A 259 14.91 21.96 -11.22
CA LEU A 259 14.08 21.16 -10.34
C LEU A 259 12.64 21.70 -10.36
N TYR A 260 11.68 20.84 -10.65
CA TYR A 260 10.25 21.11 -10.61
C TYR A 260 9.61 20.24 -9.53
N VAL A 261 8.64 20.79 -8.79
CA VAL A 261 8.08 20.10 -7.62
C VAL A 261 6.55 20.16 -7.58
N CYS A 262 5.95 19.18 -6.90
CA CYS A 262 4.52 19.14 -6.57
C CYS A 262 3.57 19.09 -7.78
N GLY A 263 4.01 18.46 -8.89
CA GLY A 263 3.13 18.12 -10.01
C GLY A 263 2.30 16.86 -9.75
N ASN A 264 1.24 16.66 -10.53
CA ASN A 264 0.37 15.49 -10.40
C ASN A 264 -0.30 15.14 -11.73
N GLY A 265 0.08 14.03 -12.36
CA GLY A 265 -0.65 13.44 -13.50
C GLY A 265 -1.86 12.57 -13.09
N GLY A 266 -2.58 12.95 -12.04
CA GLY A 266 -3.71 12.21 -11.48
C GLY A 266 -5.07 12.74 -11.92
N MET A 267 -6.10 12.50 -11.08
CA MET A 267 -7.49 12.91 -11.34
C MET A 267 -7.65 14.43 -11.55
N LYS A 268 -6.92 15.24 -10.79
CA LYS A 268 -6.76 16.68 -11.03
C LYS A 268 -5.32 16.90 -11.50
N PRO A 269 -5.08 16.98 -12.82
CA PRO A 269 -3.78 17.33 -13.35
C PRO A 269 -3.30 18.66 -12.77
N ARG A 270 -2.04 18.72 -12.34
CA ARG A 270 -1.38 19.93 -11.86
C ARG A 270 0.04 19.93 -12.41
N HIS A 271 0.45 21.02 -13.05
CA HIS A 271 1.84 21.22 -13.42
C HIS A 271 2.67 21.48 -12.17
N ALA A 272 3.87 20.91 -12.14
CA ALA A 272 4.86 21.16 -11.12
C ALA A 272 5.39 22.60 -11.24
N ASP A 273 5.73 23.20 -10.11
CA ASP A 273 6.31 24.54 -10.05
C ASP A 273 7.82 24.45 -10.24
N LEU A 274 8.40 25.35 -11.05
CA LEU A 274 9.85 25.50 -11.13
C LEU A 274 10.38 25.93 -9.76
N PHE A 275 11.09 25.04 -9.08
CA PHE A 275 11.53 25.22 -7.70
C PHE A 275 12.88 25.91 -7.61
N ALA A 276 13.84 25.45 -8.41
CA ALA A 276 15.18 26.01 -8.55
C ALA A 276 15.72 25.71 -9.95
N SER A 277 16.65 26.54 -10.43
CA SER A 277 17.22 26.45 -11.78
C SER A 277 18.72 26.21 -11.74
N ASP A 278 19.24 25.59 -12.80
CA ASP A 278 20.68 25.44 -13.07
C ASP A 278 21.48 24.84 -11.89
N LEU A 279 20.88 23.88 -11.18
CA LEU A 279 21.53 23.23 -10.05
C LEU A 279 22.60 22.23 -10.51
N ASP A 280 23.73 22.19 -9.82
CA ASP A 280 24.62 21.03 -9.88
C ASP A 280 23.96 19.80 -9.25
N GLU A 281 24.47 18.60 -9.54
CA GLU A 281 23.85 17.36 -9.11
C GLU A 281 23.82 17.18 -7.58
N ALA A 282 24.86 17.61 -6.86
CA ALA A 282 24.92 17.46 -5.42
C ALA A 282 23.88 18.37 -4.74
N THR A 283 23.74 19.61 -5.22
CA THR A 283 22.72 20.55 -4.77
C THR A 283 21.30 20.10 -5.14
N LEU A 284 21.12 19.50 -6.33
CA LEU A 284 19.86 18.90 -6.75
C LEU A 284 19.43 17.78 -5.79
N ILE A 285 20.30 16.81 -5.52
CA ILE A 285 20.00 15.68 -4.63
C ILE A 285 19.67 16.17 -3.22
N ARG A 286 20.49 17.07 -2.66
CA ARG A 286 20.24 17.67 -1.34
C ARG A 286 18.88 18.37 -1.26
N SER A 287 18.49 19.10 -2.30
CA SER A 287 17.20 19.77 -2.37
C SER A 287 16.03 18.77 -2.39
N ILE A 288 16.19 17.66 -3.12
CA ILE A 288 15.17 16.59 -3.17
C ILE A 288 15.08 15.86 -1.82
N ASP A 289 16.20 15.54 -1.18
CA ASP A 289 16.23 14.89 0.14
C ASP A 289 15.42 15.69 1.16
N ARG A 290 15.74 16.99 1.28
CA ARG A 290 15.07 17.92 2.19
C ARG A 290 13.59 18.04 1.89
N LEU A 291 13.22 18.22 0.62
CA LEU A 291 11.81 18.36 0.23
C LEU A 291 11.01 17.10 0.56
N LEU A 292 11.53 15.91 0.23
CA LEU A 292 10.82 14.66 0.48
C LEU A 292 10.67 14.38 1.97
N MET A 293 11.72 14.62 2.77
CA MET A 293 11.63 14.48 4.22
C MET A 293 10.66 15.50 4.83
N PHE A 294 10.73 16.76 4.40
CA PHE A 294 9.80 17.79 4.88
C PHE A 294 8.34 17.45 4.54
N TYR A 295 8.07 16.96 3.33
CA TYR A 295 6.77 16.43 2.93
C TYR A 295 6.33 15.25 3.80
N ILE A 296 7.22 14.28 4.07
CA ILE A 296 6.94 13.12 4.92
C ILE A 296 6.60 13.52 6.34
N ARG A 297 7.28 14.54 6.90
CA ARG A 297 7.03 15.08 8.24
C ARG A 297 5.68 15.81 8.34
N THR A 298 5.33 16.60 7.34
CA THR A 298 4.28 17.62 7.48
C THR A 298 2.96 17.29 6.78
N ALA A 299 2.96 16.43 5.76
CA ALA A 299 1.74 16.13 5.01
C ALA A 299 0.75 15.28 5.80
N ASP A 300 -0.54 15.44 5.50
CA ASP A 300 -1.60 14.59 6.02
C ASP A 300 -1.61 13.21 5.32
N ARG A 301 -2.28 12.23 5.91
CA ARG A 301 -2.42 10.87 5.37
C ARG A 301 -3.03 10.91 3.97
N LEU A 302 -2.48 10.11 3.07
CA LEU A 302 -2.94 9.99 1.68
C LEU A 302 -2.95 11.32 0.89
N GLN A 303 -2.32 12.38 1.38
CA GLN A 303 -2.20 13.66 0.70
C GLN A 303 -1.13 13.56 -0.40
N ARG A 304 -1.39 14.09 -1.61
CA ARG A 304 -0.37 14.21 -2.66
C ARG A 304 0.48 15.45 -2.41
N THR A 305 1.73 15.44 -2.88
CA THR A 305 2.65 16.59 -2.86
C THR A 305 1.99 17.86 -3.40
N SER A 306 1.27 17.77 -4.52
CA SER A 306 0.48 18.87 -5.10
C SER A 306 -0.48 19.51 -4.10
N THR A 307 -1.36 18.70 -3.50
CA THR A 307 -2.39 19.17 -2.56
C THR A 307 -1.80 19.54 -1.20
N TRP A 308 -0.64 18.99 -0.86
CA TRP A 308 0.10 19.36 0.34
C TRP A 308 0.68 20.76 0.20
N MET A 309 1.38 21.03 -0.91
CA MET A 309 1.95 22.34 -1.17
C MET A 309 0.88 23.43 -1.37
N ASP A 310 -0.24 23.10 -2.03
CA ASP A 310 -1.37 24.04 -2.20
C ASP A 310 -2.02 24.41 -0.85
N ASN A 311 -1.93 23.54 0.17
CA ASN A 311 -2.47 23.77 1.52
C ASN A 311 -1.40 24.28 2.51
N LEU A 312 -0.15 24.42 2.06
CA LEU A 312 0.93 24.94 2.89
C LEU A 312 0.86 26.47 2.89
N GLU A 313 0.84 27.09 4.08
CA GLU A 313 0.86 28.55 4.18
C GLU A 313 2.12 29.12 3.51
N GLY A 314 1.95 30.12 2.64
CA GLY A 314 3.04 30.65 1.79
C GLY A 314 3.41 29.76 0.59
N GLY A 315 2.83 28.56 0.45
CA GLY A 315 2.94 27.67 -0.70
C GLY A 315 4.38 27.37 -1.12
N VAL A 316 4.64 27.44 -2.42
CA VAL A 316 5.98 27.17 -2.98
C VAL A 316 7.04 28.16 -2.50
N ALA A 317 6.68 29.41 -2.19
CA ALA A 317 7.64 30.41 -1.72
C ALA A 317 8.18 30.06 -0.33
N TYR A 318 7.28 29.71 0.59
CA TYR A 318 7.68 29.19 1.90
C TYR A 318 8.48 27.90 1.77
N LEU A 319 8.08 26.98 0.88
CA LEU A 319 8.81 25.75 0.67
C LEU A 319 10.26 26.00 0.19
N ARG A 320 10.50 27.02 -0.65
CA ARG A 320 11.87 27.42 -1.03
C ARG A 320 12.68 27.92 0.16
N GLN A 321 12.09 28.74 1.02
CA GLN A 321 12.76 29.22 2.24
C GLN A 321 13.20 28.05 3.13
N VAL A 322 12.33 27.07 3.36
CA VAL A 322 12.66 25.91 4.21
C VAL A 322 13.69 25.00 3.55
N VAL A 323 13.53 24.66 2.28
CA VAL A 323 14.34 23.62 1.62
C VAL A 323 15.67 24.15 1.08
N LEU A 324 15.65 25.31 0.43
CA LEU A 324 16.81 25.88 -0.25
C LEU A 324 17.59 26.83 0.66
N GLU A 325 16.89 27.67 1.42
CA GLU A 325 17.50 28.69 2.29
C GLU A 325 17.70 28.21 3.73
N ASP A 326 17.18 27.02 4.07
CA ASP A 326 17.22 26.44 5.42
C ASP A 326 16.71 27.40 6.51
N SER A 327 15.61 28.12 6.22
CA SER A 327 15.07 29.17 7.10
C SER A 327 14.66 28.70 8.50
N LEU A 328 14.49 27.39 8.69
CA LEU A 328 14.17 26.77 9.98
C LEU A 328 15.38 26.10 10.66
N GLY A 329 16.55 26.03 10.01
CA GLY A 329 17.75 25.38 10.54
C GLY A 329 17.61 23.86 10.70
N ILE A 330 16.85 23.21 9.82
CA ILE A 330 16.56 21.76 9.87
C ILE A 330 17.12 20.99 8.67
N GLY A 331 17.81 21.66 7.74
CA GLY A 331 18.30 21.07 6.49
C GLY A 331 19.20 19.86 6.73
N GLU A 332 20.16 19.98 7.64
CA GLU A 332 21.06 18.87 8.01
C GLU A 332 20.28 17.70 8.62
N GLU A 333 19.31 17.97 9.50
CA GLU A 333 18.49 16.94 10.14
C GLU A 333 17.71 16.13 9.09
N LEU A 334 17.10 16.82 8.11
CA LEU A 334 16.37 16.19 7.01
C LEU A 334 17.29 15.35 6.11
N GLU A 335 18.50 15.83 5.84
CA GLU A 335 19.50 15.07 5.06
C GLU A 335 19.95 13.80 5.80
N GLN A 336 20.22 13.89 7.10
CA GLN A 336 20.59 12.75 7.93
C GLN A 336 19.46 11.71 8.02
N GLU A 337 18.20 12.15 8.01
CA GLU A 337 17.05 11.24 7.94
C GLU A 337 16.99 10.49 6.63
N MET A 338 17.10 11.20 5.51
CA MET A 338 17.12 10.56 4.21
C MET A 338 18.30 9.59 4.11
N ALA A 339 19.49 10.00 4.55
CA ALA A 339 20.68 9.14 4.59
C ALA A 339 20.42 7.85 5.37
N ARG A 340 19.81 7.93 6.55
CA ARG A 340 19.41 6.73 7.32
C ARG A 340 18.48 5.80 6.54
N ILE A 341 17.51 6.33 5.80
CA ILE A 341 16.62 5.51 4.96
C ILE A 341 17.39 4.85 3.82
N VAL A 342 18.29 5.60 3.16
CA VAL A 342 19.14 5.10 2.07
C VAL A 342 20.03 3.97 2.58
N ASP A 343 20.73 4.18 3.69
CA ASP A 343 21.71 3.25 4.26
C ASP A 343 21.08 1.97 4.81
N SER A 344 19.83 2.06 5.28
CA SER A 344 19.06 0.92 5.82
C SER A 344 18.22 0.19 4.78
N TYR A 345 18.31 0.57 3.50
CA TYR A 345 17.51 -0.05 2.45
C TYR A 345 17.74 -1.56 2.38
N GLN A 346 16.63 -2.30 2.34
CA GLN A 346 16.59 -3.72 2.05
C GLN A 346 15.46 -3.99 1.06
N CYS A 347 15.71 -4.82 0.04
CA CYS A 347 14.65 -5.27 -0.84
C CYS A 347 13.70 -6.17 -0.05
N GLU A 348 12.42 -5.80 0.06
CA GLU A 348 11.49 -6.53 0.91
C GLU A 348 11.31 -7.98 0.44
N TRP A 349 11.36 -8.22 -0.88
CA TRP A 349 11.28 -9.57 -1.43
C TRP A 349 12.55 -10.39 -1.16
N GLN A 350 13.75 -9.86 -1.33
CA GLN A 350 14.97 -10.60 -0.96
C GLN A 350 14.97 -10.97 0.52
N THR A 351 14.59 -10.02 1.36
CA THR A 351 14.44 -10.20 2.81
C THR A 351 13.42 -11.29 3.15
N THR A 352 12.30 -11.36 2.42
CA THR A 352 11.27 -12.39 2.56
C THR A 352 11.78 -13.76 2.10
N LEU A 353 12.45 -13.80 0.95
CA LEU A 353 12.93 -15.01 0.30
C LEU A 353 14.08 -15.69 1.07
N ASN A 354 14.84 -14.94 1.85
CA ASN A 354 15.98 -15.45 2.61
C ASN A 354 15.57 -16.05 3.97
N ASP A 355 14.29 -16.06 4.33
CA ASP A 355 13.78 -16.63 5.57
C ASP A 355 12.57 -17.54 5.29
N PRO A 356 12.73 -18.87 5.38
CA PRO A 356 11.65 -19.83 5.12
C PRO A 356 10.41 -19.62 5.98
N GLN A 357 10.54 -19.07 7.20
CA GLN A 357 9.38 -18.85 8.09
C GLN A 357 8.47 -17.75 7.53
N ARG A 358 9.03 -16.76 6.83
CA ARG A 358 8.26 -15.67 6.20
C ARG A 358 7.44 -16.14 5.01
N LEU A 359 7.85 -17.25 4.38
CA LEU A 359 7.13 -17.82 3.24
C LEU A 359 5.77 -18.42 3.63
N ALA A 360 5.56 -18.75 4.90
CA ALA A 360 4.29 -19.27 5.40
C ALA A 360 3.12 -18.28 5.20
N LEU A 361 3.40 -16.97 5.18
CA LEU A 361 2.41 -15.92 4.94
C LEU A 361 1.81 -15.94 3.52
N PHE A 362 2.51 -16.56 2.56
CA PHE A 362 2.13 -16.57 1.15
C PHE A 362 1.35 -17.82 0.76
N ARG A 363 0.77 -18.55 1.72
CA ARG A 363 -0.13 -19.67 1.41
C ARG A 363 -1.56 -19.18 1.28
N SER A 364 -2.27 -19.71 0.28
CA SER A 364 -3.71 -19.47 0.13
C SER A 364 -4.51 -20.14 1.25
N PHE A 365 -4.13 -21.36 1.65
CA PHE A 365 -4.76 -22.10 2.73
C PHE A 365 -3.71 -22.71 3.68
N VAL A 366 -4.00 -22.68 4.98
CA VAL A 366 -3.12 -23.27 6.01
C VAL A 366 -3.13 -24.81 5.98
N ASN A 367 -4.21 -25.40 5.49
CA ASN A 367 -4.48 -26.85 5.54
C ASN A 367 -4.74 -27.47 4.15
N SER A 368 -4.35 -26.82 3.07
CA SER A 368 -4.49 -27.34 1.70
C SER A 368 -3.48 -26.70 0.75
N ASP A 369 -2.93 -27.51 -0.16
CA ASP A 369 -2.07 -27.04 -1.26
C ASP A 369 -2.87 -26.81 -2.57
N GLN A 370 -4.19 -27.03 -2.55
CA GLN A 370 -5.03 -26.77 -3.71
C GLN A 370 -5.07 -25.27 -4.02
N PRO A 371 -4.88 -24.86 -5.29
CA PRO A 371 -5.06 -23.47 -5.70
C PRO A 371 -6.47 -22.95 -5.41
N ASP A 372 -6.61 -21.64 -5.29
CA ASP A 372 -7.92 -20.99 -5.22
C ASP A 372 -8.66 -21.12 -6.55
N GLU A 373 -9.77 -21.86 -6.54
CA GLU A 373 -10.59 -22.17 -7.71
C GLU A 373 -11.31 -20.94 -8.27
N ALA A 374 -11.37 -19.85 -7.51
CA ALA A 374 -11.93 -18.57 -7.96
C ALA A 374 -11.02 -17.83 -8.94
N VAL A 375 -9.71 -18.12 -8.95
CA VAL A 375 -8.76 -17.45 -9.84
C VAL A 375 -8.73 -18.14 -11.19
N GLN A 376 -9.71 -17.82 -12.03
CA GLN A 376 -9.85 -18.37 -13.38
C GLN A 376 -9.44 -17.39 -14.47
N ARG A 377 -8.95 -17.93 -15.60
CA ARG A 377 -8.44 -17.14 -16.73
C ARG A 377 -9.15 -17.51 -18.03
N ARG A 378 -9.28 -16.51 -18.91
CA ARG A 378 -9.60 -16.69 -20.34
C ARG A 378 -8.57 -15.99 -21.20
N ASP A 379 -8.34 -16.47 -22.42
CA ASP A 379 -7.56 -15.71 -23.39
C ASP A 379 -8.41 -14.54 -23.95
N LEU A 380 -7.82 -13.37 -24.03
CA LEU A 380 -8.36 -12.25 -24.78
C LEU A 380 -7.23 -11.45 -25.42
N ARG A 381 -7.19 -11.46 -26.76
CA ARG A 381 -6.14 -10.82 -27.57
C ARG A 381 -4.75 -11.44 -27.30
N GLY A 382 -4.68 -12.77 -27.14
CA GLY A 382 -3.41 -13.49 -26.94
C GLY A 382 -2.79 -13.26 -25.57
N GLN A 383 -3.60 -12.88 -24.58
CA GLN A 383 -3.18 -12.60 -23.22
C GLN A 383 -4.19 -13.18 -22.23
N PRO A 384 -3.76 -13.72 -21.09
CA PRO A 384 -4.66 -14.19 -20.04
C PRO A 384 -5.41 -12.99 -19.42
N GLN A 385 -6.70 -13.15 -19.15
CA GLN A 385 -7.55 -12.19 -18.45
C GLN A 385 -8.33 -12.88 -17.35
N PRO A 386 -8.69 -12.19 -16.25
CA PRO A 386 -9.65 -12.73 -15.28
C PRO A 386 -10.95 -13.17 -15.97
N LEU A 387 -11.42 -14.37 -15.64
CA LEU A 387 -12.77 -14.83 -15.96
C LEU A 387 -13.69 -14.35 -14.83
N LEU A 388 -14.55 -13.37 -15.13
CA LEU A 388 -15.55 -12.89 -14.18
C LEU A 388 -16.71 -13.89 -14.15
N THR A 389 -16.64 -14.86 -13.25
CA THR A 389 -17.76 -15.76 -12.94
C THR A 389 -18.47 -15.26 -11.69
N GLU A 390 -19.79 -15.04 -11.76
CA GLU A 390 -20.56 -14.53 -10.61
C GLU A 390 -20.82 -15.59 -9.53
N THR A 391 -20.88 -16.86 -9.93
CA THR A 391 -21.25 -17.98 -9.06
C THR A 391 -20.24 -19.10 -9.16
N LEU A 392 -19.52 -19.34 -8.07
CA LEU A 392 -18.68 -20.52 -7.89
C LEU A 392 -19.38 -21.44 -6.88
N PRO A 393 -19.27 -22.78 -7.03
CA PRO A 393 -19.73 -23.71 -6.01
C PRO A 393 -19.05 -23.40 -4.67
N GLU A 394 -19.82 -23.35 -3.59
CA GLU A 394 -19.28 -23.02 -2.26
C GLU A 394 -18.46 -24.14 -1.60
N GLY A 395 -18.35 -25.30 -2.26
CA GLY A 395 -17.77 -26.52 -1.69
C GLY A 395 -18.66 -27.20 -0.65
N GLU A 396 -18.56 -28.52 -0.56
CA GLU A 396 -19.25 -29.30 0.46
C GLU A 396 -18.62 -29.11 1.85
N LEU A 397 -19.47 -29.03 2.88
CA LEU A 397 -19.05 -29.03 4.28
C LEU A 397 -18.68 -30.45 4.72
N PRO A 398 -17.82 -30.61 5.74
CA PRO A 398 -17.47 -31.94 6.24
C PRO A 398 -18.69 -32.58 6.92
N SER A 399 -18.82 -33.90 6.79
CA SER A 399 -19.89 -34.67 7.44
C SER A 399 -19.78 -34.70 8.96
N ARG A 400 -18.56 -34.57 9.50
CA ARG A 400 -18.32 -34.48 10.94
C ARG A 400 -18.66 -33.07 11.45
N PRO A 401 -19.27 -32.94 12.64
CA PRO A 401 -19.69 -31.65 13.18
C PRO A 401 -18.51 -30.68 13.44
N TRP A 402 -17.31 -31.22 13.69
CA TRP A 402 -16.09 -30.46 13.92
C TRP A 402 -14.94 -31.03 13.09
N GLN A 403 -14.12 -30.14 12.53
CA GLN A 403 -12.89 -30.46 11.83
C GLN A 403 -11.71 -29.78 12.51
N ALA A 404 -10.64 -30.53 12.77
CA ALA A 404 -9.34 -29.94 13.14
C ALA A 404 -8.73 -29.31 11.89
N VAL A 405 -8.43 -28.02 11.94
CA VAL A 405 -8.00 -27.24 10.77
C VAL A 405 -6.49 -27.04 10.76
N CYS A 406 -5.92 -26.51 11.84
CA CYS A 406 -4.48 -26.25 11.95
C CYS A 406 -4.07 -26.09 13.42
N ASP A 407 -2.76 -25.97 13.67
CA ASP A 407 -2.23 -25.52 14.96
C ASP A 407 -2.41 -24.00 15.12
N LEU A 408 -2.56 -23.52 16.36
CA LEU A 408 -2.85 -22.11 16.67
C LEU A 408 -1.75 -21.15 16.21
N ASP A 409 -0.50 -21.59 16.29
CA ASP A 409 0.69 -20.85 15.87
C ASP A 409 0.83 -20.74 14.35
N ALA A 410 0.13 -21.58 13.59
CA ALA A 410 0.02 -21.45 12.13
C ALA A 410 -0.86 -20.26 11.71
N ILE A 411 -1.66 -19.70 12.62
CA ILE A 411 -2.43 -18.47 12.38
C ILE A 411 -1.61 -17.27 12.91
N PRO A 412 -1.17 -16.34 12.03
CA PRO A 412 -0.40 -15.20 12.47
C PRO A 412 -1.20 -14.34 13.47
N ALA A 413 -0.56 -13.90 14.54
CA ALA A 413 -1.19 -13.05 15.54
C ALA A 413 -1.67 -11.72 14.92
N GLN A 414 -2.87 -11.27 15.30
CA GLN A 414 -3.49 -10.03 14.81
C GLN A 414 -3.65 -9.97 13.28
N ALA A 415 -3.81 -11.12 12.64
CA ALA A 415 -4.06 -11.26 11.21
C ALA A 415 -4.96 -12.47 10.91
N GLY A 416 -5.23 -12.67 9.62
CA GLY A 416 -5.97 -13.83 9.14
C GLY A 416 -5.16 -14.74 8.23
N ILE A 417 -5.67 -15.95 8.03
CA ILE A 417 -5.17 -16.94 7.08
C ILE A 417 -6.34 -17.73 6.48
N GLY A 418 -6.26 -18.08 5.20
CA GLY A 418 -7.26 -18.91 4.55
C GLY A 418 -7.18 -20.35 5.05
N ALA A 419 -8.30 -21.05 5.06
CA ALA A 419 -8.36 -22.48 5.36
C ALA A 419 -9.54 -23.15 4.62
N ARG A 420 -9.58 -24.48 4.69
CA ARG A 420 -10.71 -25.28 4.18
C ARG A 420 -11.44 -26.02 5.29
N LEU A 421 -12.77 -25.90 5.28
CA LEU A 421 -13.72 -26.65 6.09
C LEU A 421 -14.48 -27.60 5.17
N GLY A 422 -14.06 -28.86 5.10
CA GLY A 422 -14.39 -29.73 3.97
C GLY A 422 -13.77 -29.17 2.69
N GLU A 423 -14.59 -28.94 1.67
CA GLU A 423 -14.19 -28.26 0.44
C GLU A 423 -14.41 -26.74 0.50
N ARG A 424 -15.20 -26.28 1.48
CA ARG A 424 -15.55 -24.86 1.63
C ARG A 424 -14.36 -24.03 2.10
N GLN A 425 -14.17 -22.88 1.47
CA GLN A 425 -13.14 -21.93 1.87
C GLN A 425 -13.62 -21.03 3.02
N ILE A 426 -12.84 -20.99 4.09
CA ILE A 426 -13.06 -20.14 5.27
C ILE A 426 -11.83 -19.24 5.54
N ALA A 427 -12.05 -18.16 6.26
CA ALA A 427 -11.02 -17.28 6.77
C ALA A 427 -10.92 -17.44 8.28
N LEU A 428 -9.75 -17.80 8.78
CA LEU A 428 -9.43 -17.82 10.20
C LEU A 428 -8.77 -16.51 10.60
N PHE A 429 -9.13 -15.95 11.74
CA PHE A 429 -8.55 -14.71 12.27
C PHE A 429 -8.14 -14.89 13.72
N ARG A 430 -6.89 -14.57 14.06
CA ARG A 430 -6.42 -14.54 15.44
C ARG A 430 -6.37 -13.09 15.93
N PHE A 431 -7.21 -12.76 16.89
CA PHE A 431 -7.32 -11.41 17.46
C PHE A 431 -7.23 -11.48 18.99
N GLY A 432 -6.10 -11.03 19.54
CA GLY A 432 -5.72 -11.33 20.93
C GLY A 432 -5.63 -12.85 21.16
N GLU A 433 -6.27 -13.31 22.22
CA GLU A 433 -6.35 -14.74 22.60
C GLU A 433 -7.47 -15.51 21.90
N ARG A 434 -8.28 -14.84 21.07
CA ARG A 434 -9.44 -15.46 20.40
C ARG A 434 -9.15 -15.77 18.94
N VAL A 435 -9.76 -16.85 18.46
CA VAL A 435 -9.80 -17.21 17.05
C VAL A 435 -11.24 -17.13 16.55
N TYR A 436 -11.43 -16.51 15.39
CA TYR A 436 -12.71 -16.37 14.71
C TYR A 436 -12.62 -17.05 13.34
N ALA A 437 -13.76 -17.52 12.83
CA ALA A 437 -13.85 -18.10 11.50
C ALA A 437 -15.05 -17.50 10.75
N LEU A 438 -14.81 -17.02 9.54
CA LEU A 438 -15.82 -16.48 8.63
C LEU A 438 -15.70 -17.17 7.26
N ASP A 439 -16.68 -17.01 6.36
CA ASP A 439 -16.46 -17.34 4.95
C ASP A 439 -15.28 -16.53 4.39
N ASN A 440 -14.48 -17.16 3.51
CA ASN A 440 -13.33 -16.47 2.91
C ASN A 440 -13.72 -15.53 1.75
N ARG A 441 -14.94 -15.66 1.22
CA ARG A 441 -15.44 -14.86 0.10
C ARG A 441 -15.64 -13.41 0.54
N GLU A 442 -15.01 -12.48 -0.17
CA GLU A 442 -15.23 -11.06 0.09
C GLU A 442 -16.64 -10.63 -0.36
N PRO A 443 -17.40 -9.92 0.51
CA PRO A 443 -18.72 -9.42 0.15
C PRO A 443 -18.69 -8.53 -1.11
N GLY A 444 -19.66 -8.74 -2.01
CA GLY A 444 -19.72 -8.00 -3.28
C GLY A 444 -18.67 -8.44 -4.31
N SER A 445 -17.97 -9.55 -4.09
CA SER A 445 -16.99 -10.14 -5.02
C SER A 445 -17.18 -11.66 -5.14
N ALA A 446 -16.51 -12.27 -6.11
CA ALA A 446 -16.27 -13.72 -6.19
C ALA A 446 -14.90 -14.12 -5.62
N ALA A 447 -14.08 -13.17 -5.20
CA ALA A 447 -12.73 -13.41 -4.70
C ALA A 447 -12.72 -13.95 -3.26
N ASN A 448 -11.96 -15.02 -3.02
CA ASN A 448 -11.78 -15.62 -1.70
C ASN A 448 -10.59 -15.01 -0.96
N VAL A 449 -10.76 -13.78 -0.48
CA VAL A 449 -9.66 -12.98 0.07
C VAL A 449 -9.93 -12.41 1.46
N LEU A 450 -11.06 -12.69 2.12
CA LEU A 450 -11.39 -12.05 3.39
C LEU A 450 -10.31 -12.29 4.46
N SER A 451 -9.70 -13.49 4.47
CA SER A 451 -8.54 -13.83 5.31
C SER A 451 -7.35 -12.87 5.20
N ARG A 452 -7.24 -12.16 4.07
CA ARG A 452 -6.18 -11.21 3.73
C ARG A 452 -6.47 -9.78 4.22
N GLY A 453 -7.60 -9.61 4.90
CA GLY A 453 -8.06 -8.34 5.46
C GLY A 453 -7.23 -7.85 6.62
N LEU A 454 -7.40 -6.56 6.94
CA LEU A 454 -6.77 -5.92 8.09
C LEU A 454 -7.67 -6.12 9.32
N LEU A 455 -7.12 -6.61 10.43
CA LEU A 455 -7.90 -6.68 11.68
C LEU A 455 -7.87 -5.34 12.41
N GLY A 456 -8.88 -5.08 13.22
CA GLY A 456 -8.98 -3.86 14.03
C GLY A 456 -10.21 -3.91 14.92
N ASP A 457 -10.64 -2.75 15.40
CA ASP A 457 -11.94 -2.58 16.04
C ASP A 457 -12.67 -1.33 15.55
N VAL A 458 -13.98 -1.32 15.80
CA VAL A 458 -14.86 -0.15 15.68
C VAL A 458 -15.63 -0.01 16.98
N GLY A 459 -15.45 1.08 17.72
CA GLY A 459 -16.07 1.24 19.04
C GLY A 459 -15.76 0.09 20.02
N GLY A 460 -14.60 -0.57 19.87
CA GLY A 460 -14.21 -1.73 20.67
C GLY A 460 -14.71 -3.09 20.14
N GLU A 461 -15.60 -3.13 19.14
CA GLU A 461 -16.04 -4.38 18.51
C GLU A 461 -14.97 -4.86 17.51
N PRO A 462 -14.43 -6.10 17.66
CA PRO A 462 -13.42 -6.63 16.74
C PRO A 462 -13.93 -6.83 15.32
N VAL A 463 -13.19 -6.30 14.34
CA VAL A 463 -13.56 -6.36 12.92
C VAL A 463 -12.42 -6.85 12.04
N VAL A 464 -12.79 -7.41 10.89
CA VAL A 464 -11.94 -7.48 9.71
C VAL A 464 -12.36 -6.40 8.70
N ILE A 465 -11.40 -5.64 8.19
CA ILE A 465 -11.57 -4.74 7.06
C ILE A 465 -11.22 -5.50 5.77
N SER A 466 -12.22 -5.65 4.91
CA SER A 466 -12.11 -6.45 3.69
C SER A 466 -11.06 -5.90 2.71
N PRO A 467 -10.32 -6.74 1.96
CA PRO A 467 -9.19 -6.27 1.14
C PRO A 467 -9.53 -5.33 -0.01
N LEU A 468 -10.55 -5.66 -0.82
CA LEU A 468 -10.87 -4.95 -2.06
C LEU A 468 -11.76 -3.74 -1.81
N TYR A 469 -12.79 -3.91 -0.98
CA TYR A 469 -13.84 -2.89 -0.79
C TYR A 469 -13.82 -2.20 0.57
N LYS A 470 -12.88 -2.56 1.45
CA LYS A 470 -12.69 -1.94 2.77
C LYS A 470 -13.96 -1.96 3.64
N GLN A 471 -14.77 -3.02 3.53
CA GLN A 471 -15.94 -3.20 4.38
C GLN A 471 -15.50 -3.63 5.77
N ARG A 472 -16.09 -3.06 6.82
CA ARG A 472 -15.81 -3.39 8.23
C ARG A 472 -16.81 -4.44 8.71
N ILE A 473 -16.33 -5.67 8.85
CA ILE A 473 -17.14 -6.85 9.15
C ILE A 473 -16.79 -7.35 10.54
N ARG A 474 -17.77 -7.46 11.42
CA ARG A 474 -17.58 -7.99 12.79
C ARG A 474 -17.09 -9.43 12.74
N LEU A 475 -16.04 -9.72 13.49
CA LEU A 475 -15.45 -11.07 13.52
C LEU A 475 -16.39 -12.10 14.19
N ARG A 476 -17.23 -11.65 15.13
CA ARG A 476 -18.07 -12.55 15.94
C ARG A 476 -19.21 -13.22 15.15
N ASP A 477 -19.74 -12.53 14.15
CA ASP A 477 -20.97 -12.94 13.45
C ASP A 477 -20.98 -12.66 11.94
N GLY A 478 -19.97 -11.97 11.39
CA GLY A 478 -19.88 -11.70 9.95
C GLY A 478 -20.81 -10.59 9.45
N TRP A 479 -21.37 -9.77 10.34
CA TRP A 479 -22.20 -8.62 9.98
C TRP A 479 -21.34 -7.36 9.71
N PRO A 480 -21.73 -6.50 8.76
CA PRO A 480 -21.16 -5.16 8.65
C PRO A 480 -21.45 -4.33 9.90
N CYS A 481 -20.56 -3.41 10.26
CA CYS A 481 -20.82 -2.50 11.39
C CYS A 481 -21.97 -1.52 11.12
N ASP A 482 -22.16 -1.14 9.85
CA ASP A 482 -23.14 -0.13 9.42
C ASP A 482 -24.23 -0.73 8.50
N GLY A 483 -24.48 -2.04 8.54
CA GLY A 483 -25.35 -2.74 7.60
C GLY A 483 -26.41 -3.62 8.26
N ASP A 484 -27.53 -3.80 7.56
CA ASP A 484 -28.72 -4.51 8.06
C ASP A 484 -28.77 -5.99 7.63
N GLU A 485 -27.84 -6.43 6.77
CA GLU A 485 -27.74 -7.80 6.27
C GLU A 485 -26.38 -8.42 6.61
N GLN A 486 -26.39 -9.73 6.93
CA GLN A 486 -25.17 -10.48 7.15
C GLN A 486 -24.32 -10.52 5.87
N ALA A 487 -23.09 -10.00 5.95
CA ALA A 487 -22.19 -9.93 4.81
C ALA A 487 -21.52 -11.27 4.52
N VAL A 488 -21.15 -12.01 5.57
CA VAL A 488 -20.54 -13.35 5.48
C VAL A 488 -21.04 -14.23 6.62
N ARG A 489 -21.08 -15.54 6.38
CA ARG A 489 -21.37 -16.51 7.43
C ARG A 489 -20.21 -16.57 8.43
N ALA A 490 -20.53 -16.74 9.71
CA ALA A 490 -19.56 -17.02 10.76
C ALA A 490 -19.64 -18.49 11.18
N TRP A 491 -18.50 -19.06 11.55
CA TRP A 491 -18.36 -20.47 11.90
C TRP A 491 -17.89 -20.61 13.37
N PRO A 492 -18.43 -21.58 14.14
CA PRO A 492 -17.97 -21.84 15.50
C PRO A 492 -16.51 -22.26 15.51
N VAL A 493 -15.72 -21.70 16.44
CA VAL A 493 -14.32 -22.05 16.62
C VAL A 493 -14.06 -22.45 18.07
N LYS A 494 -13.23 -23.47 18.27
CA LYS A 494 -12.64 -23.79 19.58
C LYS A 494 -11.15 -24.08 19.43
N VAL A 495 -10.39 -23.80 20.49
CA VAL A 495 -8.96 -24.13 20.57
C VAL A 495 -8.77 -25.17 21.66
N GLU A 496 -8.31 -26.36 21.30
CA GLU A 496 -8.10 -27.49 22.23
C GLU A 496 -6.69 -28.05 22.02
N ASN A 497 -5.89 -28.14 23.08
CA ASN A 497 -4.51 -28.66 23.04
C ASN A 497 -3.64 -28.02 21.94
N GLY A 498 -3.76 -26.70 21.77
CA GLY A 498 -3.03 -25.95 20.74
C GLY A 498 -3.58 -26.07 19.32
N LYS A 499 -4.62 -26.89 19.10
CA LYS A 499 -5.26 -27.06 17.78
C LYS A 499 -6.52 -26.22 17.64
N VAL A 500 -6.70 -25.65 16.45
CA VAL A 500 -7.89 -24.91 16.05
C VAL A 500 -8.88 -25.84 15.39
N TRP A 501 -10.10 -25.89 15.94
CA TRP A 501 -11.21 -26.68 15.42
C TRP A 501 -12.32 -25.75 14.97
N VAL A 502 -12.93 -26.07 13.83
CA VAL A 502 -14.04 -25.30 13.27
C VAL A 502 -15.27 -26.19 13.12
N GLY A 503 -16.43 -25.67 13.53
CA GLY A 503 -17.72 -26.34 13.44
C GLY A 503 -18.36 -26.18 12.06
N ASN A 504 -19.08 -27.20 11.58
CA ASN A 504 -19.73 -27.18 10.27
C ASN A 504 -21.13 -26.55 10.25
N GLN A 505 -21.63 -26.09 11.40
CA GLN A 505 -22.91 -25.36 11.49
C GLN A 505 -22.64 -23.87 11.63
N GLN A 506 -23.22 -23.05 10.75
CA GLN A 506 -23.10 -21.59 10.83
C GLN A 506 -23.58 -21.08 12.20
N LEU A 507 -22.88 -20.08 12.74
CA LEU A 507 -23.35 -19.30 13.88
C LEU A 507 -24.59 -18.49 13.45
N LEU A 508 -25.75 -18.86 14.00
CA LEU A 508 -26.93 -18.00 13.94
C LEU A 508 -26.70 -16.81 14.87
N ALA A 509 -26.91 -15.59 14.37
CA ALA A 509 -26.88 -14.41 15.22
C ALA A 509 -27.81 -14.64 16.41
N ARG A 510 -27.28 -14.61 17.63
CA ARG A 510 -28.14 -14.47 18.81
C ARG A 510 -28.84 -13.13 18.63
N ALA A 511 -30.15 -13.15 18.43
CA ALA A 511 -30.96 -11.93 18.57
C ALA A 511 -30.54 -11.30 19.90
N GLU A 512 -29.92 -10.13 19.86
CA GLU A 512 -29.70 -9.34 21.06
C GLU A 512 -31.10 -9.12 21.64
N ALA A 513 -31.40 -9.82 22.74
CA ALA A 513 -32.58 -9.57 23.52
C ALA A 513 -32.53 -8.10 23.91
N SER A 514 -33.59 -7.40 23.55
CA SER A 514 -33.81 -5.96 23.62
C SER A 514 -33.52 -5.37 24.99
#